data_AF-A0A2W6C5R2-F1
#
_entry.id   AF-A0A2W6C5R2-F1
#
_cell.length_a   1.000
_cell.length_b   1.000
_cell.length_c   1.000
_cell.angle_alpha   90.00
_cell.angle_beta   90.00
_cell.angle_gamma   90.00
#
_symmetry.space_group_name_H-M   'P 1'
#
loop_
_entity.id
_entity.type
_entity.pdbx_description
1 polymer ?
#
loop_
_entity_poly.entity_id
_entity_poly.type
_entity_poly.pdbx_seq_one_letter_code
_entity_poly.pdbx_strand_id
1 'polypeptide(L)'
;MIETSNPAGLHEPPGYHHVTVTDAPRTVFLAGQCPIDESGGLVGEGDLMAQIDQVAANIAVALAAAGATPRDVVRTVVYVVSTGPDELSAVWLRLRESPVAAALESASTLLGVAQLGYPGQRVEVDVTAALD
;
A
#
# COMPACT_ATOMS: atom_id res chain seq x y z
N MET A 1 -18.10 -6.94 6.47
CA MET A 1 -18.33 -6.85 5.00
C MET A 1 -17.66 -5.59 4.43
N ILE A 2 -16.93 -5.72 3.32
CA ILE A 2 -16.24 -4.62 2.62
C ILE A 2 -16.70 -4.62 1.17
N GLU A 3 -17.17 -3.48 0.68
CA GLU A 3 -17.64 -3.28 -0.70
C GLU A 3 -16.84 -2.17 -1.37
N THR A 4 -16.46 -2.39 -2.63
CA THR A 4 -15.78 -1.40 -3.46
C THR A 4 -16.62 -1.04 -4.67
N SER A 5 -16.58 0.23 -5.08
CA SER A 5 -17.33 0.68 -6.25
C SER A 5 -16.66 1.82 -7.00
N ASN A 6 -16.97 1.90 -8.30
CA ASN A 6 -16.63 3.01 -9.18
C ASN A 6 -17.94 3.70 -9.62
N PRO A 7 -18.36 4.77 -8.94
CA PRO A 7 -19.61 5.45 -9.24
C PRO A 7 -19.65 6.04 -10.66
N ALA A 8 -20.85 6.09 -11.25
CA ALA A 8 -21.06 6.79 -12.50
C ALA A 8 -20.66 8.27 -12.39
N GLY A 9 -20.01 8.79 -13.43
CA GLY A 9 -19.50 10.18 -13.48
C GLY A 9 -18.03 10.34 -13.10
N LEU A 10 -17.34 9.26 -12.69
CA LEU A 10 -15.88 9.23 -12.51
C LEU A 10 -15.21 8.38 -13.59
N HIS A 11 -13.93 8.66 -13.86
CA HIS A 11 -13.11 7.86 -14.78
C HIS A 11 -12.83 6.47 -14.19
N GLU A 12 -12.56 5.48 -15.05
CA GLU A 12 -12.08 4.19 -14.59
C GLU A 12 -10.66 4.32 -14.02
N PRO A 13 -10.46 4.03 -12.72
CA PRO A 13 -9.14 4.10 -12.10
C PRO A 13 -8.24 2.94 -12.56
N PRO A 14 -6.91 3.05 -12.44
CA PRO A 14 -5.96 1.97 -12.75
C PRO A 14 -5.97 0.85 -11.68
N GLY A 15 -7.15 0.27 -11.46
CA GLY A 15 -7.49 -0.91 -10.63
C GLY A 15 -7.48 -0.76 -9.12
N TYR A 16 -7.56 0.47 -8.61
CA TYR A 16 -8.19 0.73 -7.31
C TYR A 16 -9.70 0.96 -7.51
N HIS A 17 -10.46 1.21 -6.44
CA HIS A 17 -11.85 1.70 -6.56
C HIS A 17 -12.02 3.07 -5.92
N HIS A 18 -12.83 3.94 -6.53
CA HIS A 18 -13.07 5.29 -6.00
C HIS A 18 -13.66 5.31 -4.60
N VAL A 19 -14.48 4.31 -4.26
CA VAL A 19 -15.17 4.21 -2.98
C VAL A 19 -14.97 2.83 -2.37
N THR A 20 -14.68 2.80 -1.07
CA THR A 20 -14.73 1.60 -0.23
C THR A 20 -15.66 1.85 0.95
N VAL A 21 -16.62 0.95 1.18
CA VAL A 21 -17.60 1.02 2.27
C VAL A 21 -17.48 -0.24 3.12
N THR A 22 -17.59 -0.08 4.44
CA THR A 22 -17.62 -1.22 5.37
C THR A 22 -18.44 -0.89 6.61
N ASP A 23 -19.18 -1.89 7.09
CA ASP A 23 -19.87 -1.86 8.39
C ASP A 23 -19.12 -2.71 9.44
N ALA A 24 -17.88 -3.10 9.15
CA ALA A 24 -17.04 -3.88 10.06
C ALA A 24 -16.83 -3.13 11.41
N PRO A 25 -17.05 -3.78 12.56
CA PRO A 25 -17.01 -3.14 13.87
C PRO A 25 -15.59 -2.80 14.35
N ARG A 26 -14.55 -3.35 13.71
CA ARG A 26 -13.15 -3.12 14.11
C ARG A 26 -12.34 -2.54 12.96
N THR A 27 -11.65 -1.43 13.23
CA THR A 27 -10.67 -0.83 12.31
C THR A 27 -9.25 -1.11 12.80
N VAL A 28 -8.36 -1.45 11.87
CA VAL A 28 -6.94 -1.69 12.11
C VAL A 28 -6.15 -0.66 11.32
N PHE A 29 -5.32 0.11 12.04
CA PHE A 29 -4.40 1.08 11.44
C PHE A 29 -2.99 0.51 11.51
N LEU A 30 -2.35 0.31 10.37
CA LEU A 30 -0.94 -0.04 10.32
C LEU A 30 -0.12 1.26 10.38
N ALA A 31 1.06 1.20 10.99
CA ALA A 31 2.07 2.23 10.72
C ALA A 31 2.50 2.15 9.24
N GLY A 32 3.09 3.22 8.69
CA GLY A 32 3.64 3.21 7.35
C GLY A 32 4.67 2.08 7.17
N GLN A 33 4.39 1.17 6.25
CA GLN A 33 5.27 0.04 5.99
C GLN A 33 6.42 0.50 5.10
N CYS A 34 7.63 0.41 5.65
CA CYS A 34 8.88 0.84 5.05
C CYS A 34 9.65 -0.40 4.52
N PRO A 35 10.62 -0.25 3.61
CA PRO A 35 11.48 -1.33 3.12
C PRO A 35 12.58 -1.69 4.12
N ILE A 36 12.19 -1.92 5.38
CA ILE A 36 13.08 -2.22 6.49
C ILE A 36 12.85 -3.67 6.93
N ASP A 37 13.90 -4.46 7.06
CA ASP A 37 13.80 -5.85 7.53
C ASP A 37 13.64 -5.97 9.05
N GLU A 38 13.49 -7.20 9.55
CA GLU A 38 13.32 -7.49 10.98
C GLU A 38 14.52 -7.04 11.85
N SER A 39 15.69 -6.86 11.25
CA SER A 39 16.91 -6.39 11.94
C SER A 39 17.00 -4.86 11.98
N GLY A 40 16.09 -4.15 11.31
CA GLY A 40 16.12 -2.71 11.16
C GLY A 40 16.95 -2.22 9.97
N GLY A 41 17.37 -3.11 9.07
CA GLY A 41 18.18 -2.79 7.89
C GLY A 41 17.34 -2.40 6.68
N LEU A 42 17.83 -1.45 5.87
CA LEU A 42 17.23 -1.14 4.58
C LEU A 42 17.45 -2.30 3.60
N VAL A 43 16.35 -2.80 3.02
CA VAL A 43 16.38 -3.78 1.94
C VAL A 43 16.32 -3.05 0.61
N GLY A 44 17.17 -3.42 -0.36
CA GLY A 44 17.13 -2.83 -1.70
C GLY A 44 17.72 -1.42 -1.79
N GLU A 45 18.88 -1.17 -1.17
CA GLU A 45 19.58 0.10 -1.36
C GLU A 45 19.90 0.33 -2.85
N GLY A 46 19.41 1.45 -3.40
CA GLY A 46 19.51 1.75 -4.84
C GLY A 46 18.57 0.94 -5.75
N ASP A 47 17.83 -0.03 -5.21
CA ASP A 47 16.88 -0.87 -5.94
C ASP A 47 15.45 -0.64 -5.44
N LEU A 48 14.69 0.17 -6.19
CA LEU A 48 13.31 0.49 -5.87
C LEU A 48 12.40 -0.75 -5.92
N MET A 49 12.66 -1.72 -6.82
CA MET A 49 11.81 -2.90 -6.95
C MET A 49 11.97 -3.82 -5.74
N ALA A 50 13.20 -4.03 -5.29
CA ALA A 50 13.47 -4.76 -4.05
C ALA A 50 12.86 -4.07 -2.82
N GLN A 51 12.87 -2.73 -2.76
CA GLN A 51 12.20 -1.98 -1.70
C GLN A 51 10.68 -2.21 -1.69
N ILE A 52 10.04 -2.19 -2.87
CA ILE A 52 8.59 -2.43 -2.99
C ILE A 52 8.25 -3.84 -2.50
N ASP A 53 9.05 -4.83 -2.87
CA ASP A 53 8.84 -6.22 -2.45
C ASP A 53 8.96 -6.37 -0.92
N GLN A 54 9.93 -5.67 -0.30
CA GLN A 54 10.05 -5.65 1.16
C GLN A 54 8.86 -4.95 1.83
N VAL A 55 8.39 -3.83 1.29
CA VAL A 55 7.20 -3.14 1.80
C VAL A 55 5.98 -4.06 1.73
N ALA A 56 5.77 -4.77 0.62
CA ALA A 56 4.69 -5.75 0.48
C ALA A 56 4.79 -6.89 1.50
N ALA A 57 5.99 -7.41 1.75
CA ALA A 57 6.21 -8.42 2.78
C ALA A 57 5.87 -7.91 4.18
N ASN A 58 6.27 -6.68 4.50
CA ASN A 58 6.00 -6.05 5.79
C ASN A 58 4.50 -5.78 6.00
N ILE A 59 3.78 -5.32 4.97
CA ILE A 59 2.30 -5.21 4.99
C ILE A 59 1.67 -6.57 5.31
N ALA A 60 2.11 -7.64 4.65
CA ALA A 60 1.55 -8.97 4.88
C ALA A 60 1.74 -9.43 6.34
N VAL A 61 2.93 -9.21 6.91
CA VAL A 61 3.22 -9.53 8.32
C VAL A 61 2.34 -8.71 9.27
N ALA A 62 2.23 -7.40 9.04
CA ALA A 62 1.45 -6.51 9.90
C ALA A 62 -0.05 -6.81 9.85
N LEU A 63 -0.60 -7.11 8.67
CA LEU A 63 -1.98 -7.56 8.53
C LEU A 63 -2.21 -8.89 9.28
N ALA A 64 -1.33 -9.88 9.07
CA ALA A 64 -1.44 -11.17 9.73
C ALA A 64 -1.41 -11.06 11.26
N ALA A 65 -0.59 -10.17 11.82
CA ALA A 65 -0.52 -9.90 13.26
C ALA A 65 -1.85 -9.34 13.83
N ALA A 66 -2.63 -8.64 13.01
CA ALA A 66 -3.96 -8.14 13.38
C ALA A 66 -5.08 -9.17 13.15
N GLY A 67 -4.78 -10.31 12.54
CA GLY A 67 -5.77 -11.28 12.05
C GLY A 67 -6.41 -10.90 10.72
N ALA A 68 -5.80 -9.98 9.97
CA ALA A 68 -6.27 -9.49 8.69
C ALA A 68 -5.52 -10.11 7.51
N THR A 69 -6.13 -10.02 6.34
CA THR A 69 -5.58 -10.36 5.03
C THR A 69 -5.60 -9.12 4.12
N PRO A 70 -4.91 -9.13 2.97
CA PRO A 70 -4.99 -8.02 2.02
C PRO A 70 -6.41 -7.69 1.54
N ARG A 71 -7.37 -8.64 1.60
CA ARG A 71 -8.78 -8.40 1.23
C ARG A 71 -9.55 -7.62 2.29
N ASP A 72 -9.02 -7.52 3.50
CA ASP A 72 -9.62 -6.77 4.61
C ASP A 72 -9.19 -5.29 4.60
N VAL A 73 -8.32 -4.90 3.66
CA VAL A 73 -7.86 -3.52 3.51
C VAL A 73 -8.95 -2.65 2.90
N VAL A 74 -9.19 -1.51 3.54
CA VAL A 74 -10.20 -0.53 3.14
C VAL A 74 -9.60 0.76 2.58
N ARG A 75 -8.31 1.00 2.83
CA ARG A 75 -7.59 2.13 2.28
C ARG A 75 -6.10 1.87 2.21
N THR A 76 -5.46 2.36 1.14
CA THR A 76 -4.00 2.49 1.05
C THR A 76 -3.56 3.89 0.68
N VAL A 77 -2.42 4.34 1.19
CA VAL A 77 -1.72 5.55 0.69
C VAL A 77 -0.27 5.17 0.39
N VAL A 78 0.13 5.35 -0.87
CA VAL A 78 1.46 4.98 -1.39
C VAL A 78 2.29 6.23 -1.59
N TYR A 79 3.35 6.37 -0.80
CA TYR A 79 4.31 7.45 -0.88
C TYR A 79 5.56 6.98 -1.61
N VAL A 80 6.02 7.76 -2.58
CA VAL A 80 7.23 7.43 -3.34
C VAL A 80 8.16 8.64 -3.40
N VAL A 81 9.42 8.46 -3.04
CA VAL A 81 10.46 9.46 -3.33
C VAL A 81 10.76 9.39 -4.81
N SER A 82 10.26 10.38 -5.54
CA SER A 82 10.29 10.38 -7.00
C SER A 82 10.50 11.76 -7.60
N THR A 83 11.16 11.79 -8.75
CA THR A 83 11.31 12.98 -9.60
C THR A 83 10.28 13.07 -10.72
N GLY A 84 9.38 12.08 -10.88
CA GLY A 84 8.40 12.08 -11.98
C GLY A 84 7.38 10.93 -11.94
N PRO A 85 6.32 11.01 -12.76
CA PRO A 85 5.18 10.07 -12.72
C PRO A 85 5.52 8.64 -13.17
N ASP A 86 6.61 8.43 -13.91
CA ASP A 86 7.00 7.11 -14.41
C ASP A 86 7.38 6.17 -13.25
N GLU A 87 8.11 6.66 -12.25
CA GLU A 87 8.44 5.86 -11.07
C GLU A 87 7.21 5.58 -10.22
N LEU A 88 6.30 6.55 -10.08
CA LEU A 88 5.02 6.34 -9.40
C LEU A 88 4.24 5.19 -10.05
N SER A 89 4.17 5.19 -11.39
CA SER A 89 3.50 4.15 -12.16
C SER A 89 4.19 2.79 -11.99
N ALA A 90 5.52 2.75 -11.97
CA ALA A 90 6.28 1.52 -11.75
C ALA A 90 6.04 0.95 -10.34
N VAL A 91 6.02 1.80 -9.30
CA VAL A 91 5.68 1.38 -7.93
C VAL A 91 4.27 0.80 -7.88
N TRP A 92 3.30 1.49 -8.47
CA TRP A 92 1.91 1.05 -8.50
C TRP A 92 1.75 -0.32 -9.15
N LEU A 93 2.34 -0.51 -10.33
CA LEU A 93 2.28 -1.79 -11.04
C LEU A 93 2.92 -2.91 -10.23
N ARG A 94 4.09 -2.67 -9.64
CA ARG A 94 4.79 -3.70 -8.85
C ARG A 94 4.01 -4.11 -7.59
N LEU A 95 3.40 -3.15 -6.88
CA LEU A 95 2.52 -3.45 -5.74
C LEU A 95 1.32 -4.31 -6.14
N ARG A 96 0.76 -4.08 -7.33
CA ARG A 96 -0.36 -4.87 -7.88
C ARG A 96 0.02 -6.26 -8.37
N GLU A 97 1.32 -6.53 -8.55
CA GLU A 97 1.85 -7.87 -8.83
C GLU A 97 2.31 -8.61 -7.57
N SER A 98 2.32 -7.92 -6.42
CA SER A 98 2.81 -8.46 -5.15
C SER A 98 1.77 -9.36 -4.44
N PRO A 99 2.18 -10.12 -3.41
CA PRO A 99 1.24 -10.90 -2.58
C PRO A 99 0.15 -10.08 -1.89
N VAL A 100 0.30 -8.75 -1.79
CA VAL A 100 -0.70 -7.85 -1.19
C VAL A 100 -1.56 -7.13 -2.23
N ALA A 101 -1.55 -7.55 -3.50
CA ALA A 101 -2.28 -6.90 -4.60
C ALA A 101 -3.75 -6.57 -4.28
N ALA A 102 -4.46 -7.46 -3.58
CA ALA A 102 -5.86 -7.23 -3.22
C ALA A 102 -6.07 -6.01 -2.31
N ALA A 103 -5.06 -5.60 -1.54
CA ALA A 103 -5.13 -4.39 -0.72
C ALA A 103 -5.26 -3.11 -1.56
N LEU A 104 -4.66 -3.13 -2.76
CA LEU A 104 -4.62 -1.99 -3.69
C LEU A 104 -5.93 -1.85 -4.49
N GLU A 105 -6.86 -2.80 -4.36
CA GLU A 105 -8.18 -2.74 -4.98
C GLU A 105 -9.14 -1.82 -4.20
N SER A 106 -8.82 -1.51 -2.94
CA SER A 106 -9.58 -0.56 -2.11
C SER A 106 -9.35 0.90 -2.51
N ALA A 107 -9.95 1.85 -1.80
CA ALA A 107 -9.70 3.26 -2.01
C ALA A 107 -8.21 3.58 -1.81
N SER A 108 -7.57 4.15 -2.83
CA SER A 108 -6.12 4.34 -2.83
C SER A 108 -5.71 5.76 -3.19
N THR A 109 -4.50 6.12 -2.78
CA THR A 109 -3.84 7.37 -3.16
C THR A 109 -2.37 7.09 -3.44
N LEU A 110 -1.83 7.66 -4.51
CA LEU A 110 -0.43 7.54 -4.91
C LEU A 110 0.15 8.94 -5.09
N LEU A 111 1.28 9.23 -4.43
CA LEU A 111 1.89 10.54 -4.45
C LEU A 111 3.41 10.49 -4.43
N GLY A 112 4.01 11.45 -5.14
CA GLY A 112 5.44 11.75 -5.04
C GLY A 112 5.72 12.62 -3.81
N VAL A 113 6.76 12.27 -3.06
CA VAL A 113 7.24 13.03 -1.89
C VAL A 113 8.73 13.37 -2.03
N ALA A 114 9.18 14.39 -1.31
CA ALA A 114 10.59 14.80 -1.35
C ALA A 114 11.53 13.87 -0.56
N GLN A 115 11.02 13.26 0.51
CA GLN A 115 11.81 12.42 1.42
C GLN A 115 10.91 11.51 2.28
N LEU A 116 11.50 10.45 2.82
CA LEU A 116 10.89 9.51 3.77
C LEU A 116 11.79 9.35 5.02
N GLY A 117 11.36 8.53 5.98
CA GLY A 117 11.94 8.47 7.32
C GLY A 117 13.34 7.86 7.41
N TYR A 118 13.68 6.91 6.53
CA TYR A 118 14.95 6.19 6.58
C TYR A 118 15.92 6.63 5.47
N PRO A 119 17.24 6.71 5.74
CA PRO A 119 18.24 6.92 4.69
C PRO A 119 18.10 5.88 3.58
N GLY A 120 18.07 6.33 2.32
CA GLY A 120 17.94 5.45 1.14
C GLY A 120 16.53 4.89 0.88
N GLN A 121 15.55 5.17 1.75
CA GLN A 121 14.16 4.78 1.54
C GLN A 121 13.54 5.55 0.39
N ARG A 122 12.85 4.82 -0.49
CA ARG A 122 12.19 5.38 -1.67
C ARG A 122 10.69 5.12 -1.75
N VAL A 123 10.16 4.21 -0.95
CA VAL A 123 8.73 3.87 -0.94
C VAL A 123 8.25 3.63 0.49
N GLU A 124 7.00 3.99 0.75
CA GLU A 124 6.27 3.70 1.99
C GLU A 124 4.79 3.51 1.67
N VAL A 125 4.12 2.59 2.38
CA VAL A 125 2.68 2.38 2.21
C VAL A 125 1.97 2.40 3.56
N ASP A 126 1.03 3.33 3.70
CA ASP A 126 0.05 3.37 4.78
C ASP A 126 -1.14 2.49 4.41
N VAL A 127 -1.60 1.66 5.35
CA VAL A 127 -2.66 0.69 5.16
C VAL A 127 -3.65 0.77 6.32
N THR A 128 -4.93 0.94 5.99
CA THR A 128 -6.03 0.76 6.94
C THR A 128 -6.85 -0.46 6.53
N ALA A 129 -7.13 -1.34 7.49
CA ALA A 129 -7.97 -2.52 7.31
C ALA A 129 -9.18 -2.49 8.24
N ALA A 130 -10.18 -3.30 7.95
CA ALA A 130 -11.37 -3.47 8.77
C ALA A 130 -11.71 -4.96 8.91
N LEU A 131 -12.12 -5.37 10.11
CA LEU A 131 -12.42 -6.75 10.47
C LEU A 131 -13.80 -6.84 11.10
N ASP A 132 -14.51 -7.92 10.78
CA ASP A 132 -15.78 -8.30 11.41
C ASP A 132 -15.62 -8.62 12.92
#